data_AF-A0A2T3B4L0-F1
#
_entry.id   AF-A0A2T3B4L0-F1
#
_cell.length_a   1.000
_cell.length_b   1.000
_cell.length_c   1.000
_cell.angle_alpha   90.00
_cell.angle_beta   90.00
_cell.angle_gamma   90.00
#
_symmetry.space_group_name_H-M   'P 1'
#
loop_
_entity.id
_entity.type
_entity.pdbx_description
1 polymer ?
#
loop_
_entity_poly.entity_id
_entity_poly.type
_entity_poly.pdbx_seq_one_letter_code
_entity_poly.pdbx_strand_id
1 'polypeptide(L)'
;MAQEYKLKGISSLDLKPGEKREVEVEGIEEGKVLLCNVGGKVTALGSRCTHYGAPLVKGVLTGEGRLTCPWHGACFNASNGDIENAPALDALPSFKLSEKNGAIYVTGEQQSIKGSRRKPNIKISGGVGAEKVVIVGGGSGTLGTLETLRENGFKGSITVIGSEGYLPIDRTKLSKALIDDPAKIAIRDQAWFKDGSIDIIEDVVTGVDFSGKKVSTKGGSSYPYTKLVLATGGSPKNLPLPGFKELGNIFPLRTVPHVKAINAAIGQKNKKIVIIGSSFIGMEVANAVAKDNDVTVVGMESRPLERIMGAQVGAIFQKNLEKNGVKFKMSAGVEKASPSKSDPSKVGSIELKDGTSLPADLVVLGVGVSPATTFLEGNKAVELQKDGSLKTDEYFAVSGLKDVYAIGDIATYPYHGPGGDGALTRIEHWNVAQNAGRAVAAQIANASTKPKAFMPIFWSALGAQLRYCGNTPNGWDDLVLKGQPEEGKFVAYYTKGETVVAVATMQMDPVMVQASELMRRGKMPTKSELQKDVDILQISVPAEITI
;
A
#
# COMPACT_ATOMS: atom_id res chain seq x y z
N MET A 1 25.63 21.43 7.92
CA MET A 1 25.99 22.58 7.07
C MET A 1 26.23 22.09 5.65
N ALA A 2 25.65 22.78 4.67
CA ALA A 2 25.80 22.43 3.27
C ALA A 2 27.23 22.74 2.78
N GLN A 3 27.77 21.85 1.95
CA GLN A 3 29.08 22.00 1.30
C GLN A 3 28.96 21.66 -0.18
N GLU A 4 29.91 22.11 -0.99
CA GLU A 4 30.00 21.80 -2.42
C GLU A 4 30.87 20.55 -2.61
N TYR A 5 30.37 19.57 -3.35
CA TYR A 5 31.05 18.31 -3.63
C TYR A 5 31.10 18.05 -5.13
N LYS A 6 32.24 17.57 -5.63
CA LYS A 6 32.40 17.19 -7.03
C LYS A 6 31.69 15.87 -7.32
N LEU A 7 31.06 15.76 -8.48
CA LEU A 7 30.48 14.52 -8.99
C LEU A 7 31.52 13.71 -9.76
N LYS A 8 31.68 12.43 -9.42
CA LYS A 8 32.70 11.56 -10.01
C LYS A 8 32.41 11.27 -11.49
N GLY A 9 33.45 11.37 -12.31
CA GLY A 9 33.44 10.83 -13.67
C GLY A 9 32.52 11.55 -14.66
N ILE A 10 32.03 12.76 -14.34
CA ILE A 10 31.23 13.57 -15.26
C ILE A 10 31.78 15.00 -15.39
N SER A 11 31.81 15.49 -16.63
CA SER A 11 32.29 16.83 -16.98
C SER A 11 31.20 17.72 -17.59
N SER A 12 30.03 17.16 -17.92
CA SER A 12 28.89 17.85 -18.52
C SER A 12 27.56 17.24 -18.05
N LEU A 13 26.48 18.00 -18.20
CA LEU A 13 25.10 17.58 -17.90
C LEU A 13 24.37 17.06 -19.14
N ASP A 14 25.06 16.26 -19.96
CA ASP A 14 24.51 15.71 -21.21
C ASP A 14 23.54 14.55 -20.94
N LEU A 15 22.31 14.91 -20.58
CA LEU A 15 21.17 14.02 -20.46
C LEU A 15 20.09 14.49 -21.44
N LYS A 16 19.45 13.58 -22.16
CA LYS A 16 18.26 13.90 -22.96
C LYS A 16 17.03 14.05 -22.04
N PRO A 17 15.99 14.79 -22.43
CA PRO A 17 14.74 14.85 -21.68
C PRO A 17 14.20 13.45 -21.33
N GLY A 18 13.84 13.23 -20.06
CA GLY A 18 13.40 11.93 -19.56
C GLY A 18 14.52 10.97 -19.16
N GLU A 19 15.78 11.29 -19.46
CA GLU A 19 16.93 10.52 -18.98
C GLU A 19 17.28 10.84 -17.53
N LYS A 20 17.91 9.86 -16.91
CA LYS A 20 18.37 9.92 -15.52
C LYS A 20 19.71 9.21 -15.39
N ARG A 21 20.57 9.73 -14.52
CA ARG A 21 21.91 9.16 -14.27
C ARG A 21 22.22 9.21 -12.79
N GLU A 22 22.54 8.07 -12.20
CA GLU A 22 23.07 8.00 -10.85
C GLU A 22 24.57 8.29 -10.88
N VAL A 23 25.04 9.15 -9.98
CA VAL A 23 26.44 9.59 -9.95
C VAL A 23 26.95 9.61 -8.51
N GLU A 24 28.14 9.08 -8.30
CA GLU A 24 28.83 9.13 -7.00
C GLU A 24 29.35 10.54 -6.69
N VAL A 25 29.35 10.88 -5.41
CA VAL A 25 29.83 12.16 -4.89
C VAL A 25 31.23 11.97 -4.30
N GLU A 26 32.23 12.73 -4.79
CA GLU A 26 33.59 12.70 -4.27
C GLU A 26 33.63 13.08 -2.77
N GLY A 27 34.44 12.36 -1.99
CA GLY A 27 34.58 12.60 -0.56
C GLY A 27 33.43 12.09 0.33
N ILE A 28 32.37 11.52 -0.24
CA ILE A 28 31.25 10.94 0.51
C ILE A 28 31.16 9.44 0.21
N GLU A 29 31.62 8.61 1.13
CA GLU A 29 31.44 7.15 1.06
C GLU A 29 29.96 6.77 0.90
N GLU A 30 29.68 5.94 -0.11
CA GLU A 30 28.32 5.56 -0.57
C GLU A 30 27.39 6.72 -0.97
N GLY A 31 27.92 7.96 -1.02
CA GLY A 31 27.18 9.15 -1.39
C GLY A 31 26.87 9.16 -2.89
N LYS A 32 25.58 9.16 -3.23
CA LYS A 32 25.12 9.18 -4.61
C LYS A 32 23.95 10.14 -4.80
N VAL A 33 23.96 10.85 -5.91
CA VAL A 33 22.84 11.68 -6.37
C VAL A 33 22.25 11.12 -7.67
N LEU A 34 20.97 11.41 -7.90
CA LEU A 34 20.31 11.12 -9.17
C LEU A 34 20.15 12.42 -9.95
N LEU A 35 20.83 12.50 -11.09
CA LEU A 35 20.60 13.53 -12.09
C LEU A 35 19.36 13.16 -12.90
N CYS A 36 18.42 14.08 -13.07
CA CYS A 36 17.20 13.90 -13.86
C CYS A 36 17.09 15.03 -14.87
N ASN A 37 16.81 14.74 -16.14
CA ASN A 37 16.45 15.78 -17.09
C ASN A 37 14.92 15.91 -17.19
N VAL A 38 14.41 17.03 -16.69
CA VAL A 38 12.99 17.41 -16.71
C VAL A 38 12.79 18.52 -17.74
N GLY A 39 12.13 18.20 -18.86
CA GLY A 39 11.81 19.20 -19.90
C GLY A 39 13.03 19.98 -20.43
N GLY A 40 14.21 19.35 -20.49
CA GLY A 40 15.46 19.98 -20.94
C GLY A 40 16.35 20.53 -19.82
N LYS A 41 15.85 20.60 -18.59
CA LYS A 41 16.61 21.08 -17.43
C LYS A 41 17.06 19.92 -16.56
N VAL A 42 18.37 19.84 -16.29
CA VAL A 42 18.92 18.84 -15.37
C VAL A 42 18.81 19.30 -13.93
N THR A 43 18.28 18.42 -13.08
CA THR A 43 18.17 18.58 -11.62
C THR A 43 18.92 17.46 -10.91
N ALA A 44 19.26 17.65 -9.63
CA ALA A 44 19.94 16.64 -8.82
C ALA A 44 19.13 16.34 -7.55
N LEU A 45 18.83 15.07 -7.32
CA LEU A 45 18.04 14.60 -6.18
C LEU A 45 18.78 13.52 -5.39
N GLY A 46 18.22 13.13 -4.25
CA GLY A 46 18.55 11.86 -3.61
C GLY A 46 18.38 10.67 -4.56
N SER A 47 19.32 9.72 -4.52
CA SER A 47 19.39 8.60 -5.47
C SER A 47 18.48 7.40 -5.13
N ARG A 48 17.95 7.34 -3.92
CA ARG A 48 17.18 6.21 -3.41
C ARG A 48 15.78 6.60 -2.99
N CYS A 49 14.81 5.73 -3.28
CA CYS A 49 13.43 5.90 -2.84
C CYS A 49 13.37 5.89 -1.30
N THR A 50 12.69 6.87 -0.73
CA THR A 50 12.49 7.02 0.72
C THR A 50 11.50 6.04 1.34
N HIS A 51 10.85 5.18 0.54
CA HIS A 51 10.09 4.06 1.09
C HIS A 51 11.08 2.97 1.58
N TYR A 52 11.50 2.06 0.71
CA TYR A 52 12.41 0.94 1.06
C TYR A 52 13.78 1.01 0.35
N GLY A 53 14.22 2.19 -0.10
CA GLY A 53 15.59 2.37 -0.59
C GLY A 53 15.85 1.90 -2.03
N ALA A 54 14.80 1.65 -2.82
CA ALA A 54 14.95 1.26 -4.22
C ALA A 54 15.81 2.26 -5.00
N PRO A 55 16.75 1.82 -5.85
CA PRO A 55 17.55 2.72 -6.68
C PRO A 55 16.65 3.41 -7.71
N LEU A 56 16.52 4.73 -7.62
CA LEU A 56 15.60 5.50 -8.47
C LEU A 56 16.07 5.62 -9.91
N VAL A 57 17.36 5.39 -10.18
CA VAL A 57 17.88 5.23 -11.55
C VAL A 57 17.26 4.04 -12.29
N LYS A 58 16.67 3.07 -11.58
CA LYS A 58 15.91 1.97 -12.20
C LYS A 58 14.41 2.29 -12.36
N GLY A 59 13.95 3.46 -11.90
CA GLY A 59 12.56 3.90 -11.98
C GLY A 59 12.17 4.42 -13.36
N VAL A 60 10.98 5.01 -13.44
CA VAL A 60 10.46 5.68 -14.64
C VAL A 60 10.48 7.20 -14.39
N LEU A 61 11.05 7.96 -15.31
CA LEU A 61 11.01 9.42 -15.30
C LEU A 61 10.19 9.87 -16.51
N THR A 62 9.14 10.62 -16.24
CA THR A 62 8.24 11.18 -17.26
C THR A 62 8.74 12.56 -17.70
N GLY A 63 8.31 13.02 -18.88
CA GLY A 63 8.82 14.28 -19.46
C GLY A 63 8.52 15.53 -18.63
N GLU A 64 7.38 15.54 -17.93
CA GLU A 64 6.95 16.56 -16.97
C GLU A 64 7.67 16.50 -15.62
N GLY A 65 8.50 15.48 -15.42
CA GLY A 65 9.33 15.36 -14.23
C GLY A 65 8.67 14.60 -13.09
N ARG A 66 7.75 13.67 -13.33
CA ARG A 66 7.35 12.69 -12.33
C ARG A 66 8.31 11.49 -12.36
N LEU A 67 8.96 11.23 -11.23
CA LEU A 67 9.89 10.13 -10.99
C LEU A 67 9.21 9.03 -10.16
N THR A 68 8.98 7.87 -10.76
CA THR A 68 8.27 6.73 -10.15
C THR A 68 9.25 5.62 -9.76
N CYS A 69 9.23 5.25 -8.47
CA CYS A 69 10.06 4.20 -7.88
C CYS A 69 9.74 2.82 -8.49
N PRO A 70 10.75 2.03 -8.89
CA PRO A 70 10.54 0.77 -9.62
C PRO A 70 9.89 -0.34 -8.77
N TRP A 71 9.91 -0.24 -7.45
CA TRP A 71 9.37 -1.29 -6.58
C TRP A 71 7.91 -1.05 -6.22
N HIS A 72 7.60 -0.02 -5.44
CA HIS A 72 6.29 0.15 -4.82
C HIS A 72 5.49 1.33 -5.37
N GLY A 73 5.97 1.97 -6.45
CA GLY A 73 5.24 3.07 -7.11
C GLY A 73 5.27 4.41 -6.38
N ALA A 74 6.10 4.58 -5.35
CA ALA A 74 6.33 5.90 -4.74
C ALA A 74 6.79 6.90 -5.81
N CYS A 75 6.14 8.07 -5.87
CA CYS A 75 6.45 9.07 -6.89
C CYS A 75 6.98 10.34 -6.25
N PHE A 76 7.92 10.97 -6.95
CA PHE A 76 8.54 12.22 -6.55
C PHE A 76 8.53 13.21 -7.72
N ASN A 77 8.39 14.49 -7.41
CA ASN A 77 8.62 15.54 -8.37
C ASN A 77 10.12 15.67 -8.59
N ALA A 78 10.58 15.43 -9.81
CA ALA A 78 11.99 15.39 -10.14
C ALA A 78 12.66 16.78 -10.10
N SER A 79 11.88 17.86 -10.01
CA SER A 79 12.43 19.22 -9.92
C SER A 79 12.82 19.61 -8.49
N ASN A 80 12.06 19.15 -7.49
CA ASN A 80 12.24 19.58 -6.10
C ASN A 80 12.28 18.43 -5.06
N GLY A 81 12.02 17.20 -5.50
CA GLY A 81 12.02 15.99 -4.68
C GLY A 81 10.75 15.77 -3.86
N ASP A 82 9.73 16.64 -3.95
CA ASP A 82 8.49 16.50 -3.20
C ASP A 82 7.77 15.20 -3.56
N ILE A 83 7.06 14.62 -2.59
CA ILE A 83 6.35 13.37 -2.81
C ILE A 83 5.08 13.68 -3.62
N GLU A 84 4.86 13.00 -4.73
CA GLU A 84 3.63 13.13 -5.52
C GLU A 84 2.68 11.94 -5.37
N ASN A 85 3.17 10.82 -4.86
CA ASN A 85 2.36 9.62 -4.66
C ASN A 85 2.96 8.71 -3.57
N ALA A 86 2.10 8.01 -2.86
CA ALA A 86 2.44 6.99 -1.87
C ALA A 86 3.28 5.84 -2.48
N PRO A 87 3.98 5.02 -1.67
CA PRO A 87 4.00 5.01 -0.21
C PRO A 87 5.25 5.66 0.42
N ALA A 88 5.93 6.56 -0.28
CA ALA A 88 7.01 7.32 0.33
C ALA A 88 6.49 8.22 1.45
N LEU A 89 7.26 8.30 2.55
CA LEU A 89 6.97 9.16 3.69
C LEU A 89 7.85 10.41 3.72
N ASP A 90 9.10 10.28 3.26
CA ASP A 90 10.02 11.42 3.19
C ASP A 90 10.16 11.88 1.73
N ALA A 91 10.30 13.17 1.51
CA ALA A 91 10.67 13.72 0.21
C ALA A 91 12.12 13.37 -0.11
N LEU A 92 12.50 13.49 -1.38
CA LEU A 92 13.90 13.49 -1.77
C LEU A 92 14.52 14.86 -1.44
N PRO A 93 15.79 14.91 -0.99
CA PRO A 93 16.54 16.15 -1.00
C PRO A 93 16.80 16.55 -2.46
N SER A 94 16.74 17.86 -2.74
CA SER A 94 17.16 18.45 -4.00
C SER A 94 18.45 19.23 -3.77
N PHE A 95 19.40 19.10 -4.70
CA PHE A 95 20.73 19.67 -4.60
C PHE A 95 20.97 20.69 -5.69
N LYS A 96 21.62 21.81 -5.34
CA LYS A 96 22.02 22.81 -6.32
C LYS A 96 23.18 22.27 -7.15
N LEU A 97 23.02 22.27 -8.46
CA LEU A 97 24.08 21.94 -9.42
C LEU A 97 24.91 23.19 -9.75
N SER A 98 26.21 23.01 -9.94
CA SER A 98 27.13 24.02 -10.49
C SER A 98 28.16 23.34 -11.40
N GLU A 99 28.59 24.07 -12.43
CA GLU A 99 29.63 23.63 -13.36
C GLU A 99 30.82 24.59 -13.26
N LYS A 100 32.01 24.05 -13.00
CA LYS A 100 33.25 24.83 -12.83
C LYS A 100 34.42 24.01 -13.35
N ASN A 101 35.30 24.63 -14.14
CA ASN A 101 36.55 24.02 -14.64
C ASN A 101 36.35 22.63 -15.28
N GLY A 102 35.29 22.43 -16.05
CA GLY A 102 34.98 21.16 -16.72
C GLY A 102 34.54 20.04 -15.78
N ALA A 103 34.07 20.37 -14.57
CA ALA A 103 33.52 19.41 -13.61
C ALA A 103 32.16 19.88 -13.09
N ILE A 104 31.32 18.90 -12.73
CA ILE A 104 29.99 19.13 -12.15
C ILE A 104 30.05 18.95 -10.64
N TYR A 105 29.37 19.81 -9.91
CA TYR A 105 29.28 19.80 -8.45
C TYR A 105 27.84 19.82 -7.97
N VAL A 106 27.62 19.29 -6.77
CA VAL A 106 26.38 19.42 -6.00
C VAL A 106 26.65 20.14 -4.69
N THR A 107 25.76 21.05 -4.31
CA THR A 107 25.77 21.66 -2.97
C THR A 107 24.69 21.03 -2.09
N GLY A 108 25.08 20.50 -0.93
CA GLY A 108 24.16 19.86 0.00
C GLY A 108 24.82 19.45 1.31
N GLU A 109 24.03 18.96 2.26
CA GLU A 109 24.57 18.37 3.48
C GLU A 109 24.94 16.90 3.25
N GLN A 110 26.08 16.46 3.79
CA GLN A 110 26.57 15.08 3.62
C GLN A 110 25.53 14.03 4.06
N GLN A 111 24.82 14.29 5.16
CA GLN A 111 23.78 13.40 5.67
C GLN A 111 22.58 13.31 4.71
N SER A 112 22.19 14.41 4.06
CA SER A 112 21.12 14.39 3.05
C SER A 112 21.53 13.61 1.80
N ILE A 113 22.79 13.73 1.37
CA ILE A 113 23.33 12.99 0.22
C ILE A 113 23.33 11.48 0.53
N LYS A 114 23.88 11.07 1.68
CA LYS A 114 23.90 9.64 2.08
C LYS A 114 22.50 9.08 2.35
N GLY A 115 21.68 9.83 3.09
CA GLY A 115 20.37 9.37 3.55
C GLY A 115 19.31 9.39 2.47
N SER A 116 19.47 10.22 1.43
CA SER A 116 18.49 10.39 0.34
C SER A 116 17.08 10.76 0.85
N ARG A 117 16.97 11.41 2.01
CA ARG A 117 15.72 11.73 2.70
C ARG A 117 15.66 13.19 3.12
N ARG A 118 14.49 13.80 2.95
CA ARG A 118 14.09 15.10 3.48
C ARG A 118 12.73 14.92 4.15
N LYS A 119 12.67 15.07 5.47
CA LYS A 119 11.40 14.97 6.21
C LYS A 119 10.45 16.09 5.72
N PRO A 120 9.14 15.80 5.55
CA PRO A 120 8.14 16.83 5.29
C PRO A 120 8.14 17.87 6.40
N ASN A 121 7.99 19.15 6.04
CA ASN A 121 7.87 20.21 7.04
C ASN A 121 6.44 20.26 7.57
N ILE A 122 6.21 19.58 8.67
CA ILE A 122 4.89 19.55 9.33
C ILE A 122 4.78 20.51 10.52
N LYS A 123 5.89 21.18 10.88
CA LYS A 123 6.02 21.85 12.17
C LYS A 123 5.11 23.08 12.26
N ILE A 124 4.25 23.11 13.27
CA ILE A 124 3.43 24.29 13.62
C ILE A 124 3.40 24.51 15.12
N SER A 125 3.23 25.76 15.55
CA SER A 125 3.12 26.14 16.97
C SER A 125 1.65 26.30 17.37
N GLY A 126 1.01 25.18 17.75
CA GLY A 126 -0.39 25.15 18.19
C GLY A 126 -1.39 25.31 17.03
N GLY A 127 -2.49 24.56 17.09
CA GLY A 127 -3.61 24.74 16.14
C GLY A 127 -4.29 26.08 16.39
N VAL A 128 -4.00 27.08 15.56
CA VAL A 128 -4.50 28.46 15.70
C VAL A 128 -5.69 28.76 14.77
N GLY A 129 -6.24 27.75 14.09
CA GLY A 129 -7.40 27.87 13.20
C GLY A 129 -8.73 27.46 13.85
N ALA A 130 -9.84 28.02 13.36
CA ALA A 130 -11.19 27.64 13.79
C ALA A 130 -11.60 26.23 13.29
N GLU A 131 -10.93 25.71 12.26
CA GLU A 131 -11.20 24.39 11.71
C GLU A 131 -10.66 23.27 12.60
N LYS A 132 -11.47 22.21 12.73
CA LYS A 132 -11.19 21.01 13.51
C LYS A 132 -11.34 19.79 12.61
N VAL A 133 -10.23 19.14 12.31
CA VAL A 133 -10.25 17.87 11.57
C VAL A 133 -10.22 16.73 12.58
N VAL A 134 -11.25 15.88 12.55
CA VAL A 134 -11.25 14.61 13.28
C VAL A 134 -11.06 13.48 12.29
N ILE A 135 -10.11 12.59 12.56
CA ILE A 135 -9.82 11.40 11.76
C ILE A 135 -10.11 10.16 12.62
N VAL A 136 -10.95 9.26 12.12
CA VAL A 136 -11.29 8.01 12.81
C VAL A 136 -10.53 6.86 12.16
N GLY A 137 -9.52 6.33 12.87
CA GLY A 137 -8.58 5.32 12.38
C GLY A 137 -7.15 5.88 12.20
N GLY A 138 -6.15 5.05 12.45
CA GLY A 138 -4.71 5.41 12.43
C GLY A 138 -3.89 4.74 11.34
N GLY A 139 -4.49 4.42 10.19
CA GLY A 139 -3.84 3.69 9.09
C GLY A 139 -3.07 4.56 8.10
N SER A 140 -2.67 3.94 6.98
CA SER A 140 -1.96 4.61 5.88
C SER A 140 -2.68 5.83 5.32
N GLY A 141 -4.02 5.75 5.19
CA GLY A 141 -4.83 6.89 4.75
C GLY A 141 -4.73 8.07 5.69
N THR A 142 -4.79 7.83 6.99
CA THR A 142 -4.58 8.86 8.02
C THR A 142 -3.23 9.53 7.86
N LEU A 143 -2.14 8.76 7.65
CA LEU A 143 -0.82 9.37 7.45
C LEU A 143 -0.80 10.30 6.23
N GLY A 144 -1.35 9.84 5.10
CA GLY A 144 -1.48 10.67 3.89
C GLY A 144 -2.27 11.95 4.15
N THR A 145 -3.34 11.87 4.95
CA THR A 145 -4.13 13.04 5.35
C THR A 145 -3.32 14.01 6.21
N LEU A 146 -2.64 13.51 7.25
CA LEU A 146 -1.88 14.34 8.19
C LEU A 146 -0.74 15.10 7.51
N GLU A 147 0.05 14.40 6.71
CA GLU A 147 1.19 14.96 5.98
C GLU A 147 0.72 16.07 5.04
N THR A 148 -0.24 15.76 4.15
CA THR A 148 -0.67 16.72 3.13
C THR A 148 -1.45 17.90 3.71
N LEU A 149 -2.17 17.75 4.83
CA LEU A 149 -2.77 18.89 5.51
C LEU A 149 -1.69 19.90 5.95
N ARG A 150 -0.64 19.41 6.62
CA ARG A 150 0.43 20.30 7.11
C ARG A 150 1.30 20.85 5.98
N GLU A 151 1.64 20.05 4.98
CA GLU A 151 2.37 20.49 3.78
C GLU A 151 1.63 21.61 3.03
N ASN A 152 0.30 21.55 2.97
CA ASN A 152 -0.53 22.57 2.34
C ASN A 152 -0.91 23.73 3.27
N GLY A 153 -0.26 23.83 4.44
CA GLY A 153 -0.39 24.97 5.34
C GLY A 153 -1.67 24.98 6.20
N PHE A 154 -2.36 23.85 6.37
CA PHE A 154 -3.52 23.76 7.26
C PHE A 154 -3.11 24.04 8.72
N LYS A 155 -3.73 25.05 9.34
CA LYS A 155 -3.41 25.53 10.70
C LYS A 155 -4.41 25.10 11.78
N GLY A 156 -5.50 24.43 11.40
CA GLY A 156 -6.50 23.95 12.34
C GLY A 156 -6.02 22.78 13.21
N SER A 157 -6.82 22.44 14.22
CA SER A 157 -6.55 21.30 15.09
C SER A 157 -6.79 19.99 14.34
N ILE A 158 -5.97 18.98 14.63
CA ILE A 158 -6.15 17.63 14.09
C ILE A 158 -6.17 16.64 15.23
N THR A 159 -7.24 15.85 15.32
CA THR A 159 -7.40 14.76 16.28
C THR A 159 -7.55 13.45 15.53
N VAL A 160 -6.71 12.47 15.82
CA VAL A 160 -6.79 11.10 15.31
C VAL A 160 -7.28 10.21 16.45
N ILE A 161 -8.36 9.48 16.24
CA ILE A 161 -8.91 8.53 17.21
C ILE A 161 -8.67 7.12 16.69
N GLY A 162 -7.90 6.32 17.42
CA GLY A 162 -7.53 4.95 17.03
C GLY A 162 -7.68 3.96 18.18
N SER A 163 -8.11 2.75 17.87
CA SER A 163 -8.41 1.70 18.85
C SER A 163 -7.27 0.71 19.11
N GLU A 164 -6.12 0.88 18.44
CA GLU A 164 -5.05 -0.14 18.44
C GLU A 164 -4.04 0.00 19.59
N GLY A 165 -4.01 1.15 20.28
CA GLY A 165 -3.14 1.40 21.44
C GLY A 165 -1.65 1.57 21.13
N TYR A 166 -1.33 1.90 19.88
CA TYR A 166 0.02 2.26 19.44
C TYR A 166 -0.02 3.28 18.30
N LEU A 167 1.12 3.94 18.06
CA LEU A 167 1.27 4.87 16.95
C LEU A 167 1.04 4.17 15.60
N PRO A 168 0.62 4.91 14.56
CA PRO A 168 0.48 4.38 13.21
C PRO A 168 1.70 3.55 12.75
N ILE A 169 1.45 2.35 12.22
CA ILE A 169 2.48 1.36 11.84
C ILE A 169 2.44 1.02 10.35
N ASP A 170 3.57 0.55 9.81
CA ASP A 170 3.64 -0.14 8.52
C ASP A 170 3.01 -1.53 8.66
N ARG A 171 1.70 -1.60 8.40
CA ARG A 171 0.91 -2.82 8.55
C ARG A 171 1.39 -3.94 7.63
N THR A 172 2.12 -3.63 6.55
CA THR A 172 2.62 -4.66 5.62
C THR A 172 3.72 -5.53 6.24
N LYS A 173 4.35 -5.08 7.33
CA LYS A 173 5.33 -5.87 8.10
C LYS A 173 4.69 -7.00 8.89
N LEU A 174 3.40 -6.90 9.21
CA LEU A 174 2.69 -7.87 10.04
C LEU A 174 2.57 -9.24 9.37
N SER A 175 2.36 -9.31 8.06
CA SER A 175 2.21 -10.59 7.34
C SER A 175 3.50 -11.09 6.69
N LYS A 176 4.45 -10.18 6.39
CA LYS A 176 5.69 -10.53 5.67
C LYS A 176 6.81 -10.94 6.60
N ALA A 177 7.04 -10.14 7.65
CA ALA A 177 8.13 -10.35 8.60
C ALA A 177 7.64 -10.76 10.00
N LEU A 178 6.31 -10.81 10.20
CA LEU A 178 5.68 -11.13 11.48
C LEU A 178 6.27 -10.31 12.65
N ILE A 179 6.56 -9.03 12.41
CA ILE A 179 7.07 -8.13 13.46
C ILE A 179 5.91 -7.77 14.40
N ASP A 180 6.05 -8.13 15.67
CA ASP A 180 5.06 -7.92 16.74
C ASP A 180 5.46 -6.81 17.74
N ASP A 181 6.55 -6.10 17.47
CA ASP A 181 6.97 -4.91 18.20
C ASP A 181 6.53 -3.65 17.42
N PRO A 182 5.50 -2.92 17.90
CA PRO A 182 4.97 -1.78 17.18
C PRO A 182 6.00 -0.65 17.04
N ALA A 183 6.96 -0.52 17.96
CA ALA A 183 7.98 0.51 17.89
C ALA A 183 8.94 0.31 16.70
N LYS A 184 9.18 -0.93 16.28
CA LYS A 184 10.05 -1.26 15.14
C LYS A 184 9.39 -1.03 13.78
N ILE A 185 8.07 -0.87 13.76
CA ILE A 185 7.28 -0.69 12.54
C ILE A 185 6.43 0.57 12.57
N ALA A 186 6.63 1.45 13.57
CA ALA A 186 6.02 2.77 13.60
C ALA A 186 6.51 3.61 12.41
N ILE A 187 5.59 4.25 11.70
CA ILE A 187 5.91 5.03 10.50
C ILE A 187 6.43 6.43 10.83
N ARG A 188 6.06 6.94 12.01
CA ARG A 188 6.51 8.22 12.60
C ARG A 188 6.67 8.04 14.10
N ASP A 189 7.62 8.77 14.68
CA ASP A 189 7.81 8.82 16.13
C ASP A 189 6.83 9.81 16.80
N GLN A 190 6.75 9.76 18.12
CA GLN A 190 5.88 10.65 18.90
C GLN A 190 6.21 12.15 18.69
N ALA A 191 7.49 12.47 18.49
CA ALA A 191 7.96 13.84 18.31
C ALA A 191 7.40 14.45 17.02
N TRP A 192 7.29 13.65 15.95
CA TRP A 192 6.69 14.07 14.70
C TRP A 192 5.22 14.50 14.88
N PHE A 193 4.39 13.72 15.57
CA PHE A 193 2.99 14.11 15.82
C PHE A 193 2.89 15.38 16.68
N LYS A 194 3.76 15.51 17.69
CA LYS A 194 3.84 16.70 18.54
C LYS A 194 4.23 17.95 17.74
N ASP A 195 5.25 17.86 16.89
CA ASP A 195 5.69 18.96 16.03
C ASP A 195 4.58 19.42 15.08
N GLY A 196 3.74 18.48 14.64
CA GLY A 196 2.56 18.77 13.83
C GLY A 196 1.35 19.29 14.60
N SER A 197 1.42 19.43 15.94
CA SER A 197 0.26 19.69 16.80
C SER A 197 -0.92 18.75 16.46
N ILE A 198 -0.65 17.44 16.45
CA ILE A 198 -1.61 16.37 16.15
C ILE A 198 -1.89 15.60 17.44
N ASP A 199 -3.16 15.54 17.84
CA ASP A 199 -3.60 14.78 19.00
C ASP A 199 -3.90 13.34 18.58
N ILE A 200 -3.18 12.36 19.16
CA ILE A 200 -3.46 10.94 18.99
C ILE A 200 -4.22 10.46 20.22
N ILE A 201 -5.46 10.03 20.02
CA ILE A 201 -6.37 9.54 21.05
C ILE A 201 -6.50 8.03 20.92
N GLU A 202 -6.20 7.32 21.99
CA GLU A 202 -6.46 5.89 22.13
C GLU A 202 -7.88 5.68 22.68
N ASP A 203 -8.84 5.42 21.78
CA ASP A 203 -10.20 5.08 22.15
C ASP A 203 -10.92 4.38 20.99
N VAL A 204 -12.08 3.79 21.25
CA VAL A 204 -12.94 3.15 20.27
C VAL A 204 -14.07 4.12 19.92
N VAL A 205 -14.17 4.53 18.66
CA VAL A 205 -15.34 5.27 18.19
C VAL A 205 -16.57 4.37 18.18
N THR A 206 -17.66 4.84 18.78
CA THR A 206 -18.93 4.11 18.91
C THR A 206 -20.05 4.71 18.07
N GLY A 207 -19.89 5.94 17.59
CA GLY A 207 -20.88 6.58 16.72
C GLY A 207 -20.46 7.96 16.25
N VAL A 208 -21.20 8.46 15.26
CA VAL A 208 -21.03 9.82 14.71
C VAL A 208 -22.40 10.49 14.63
N ASP A 209 -22.52 11.66 15.26
CA ASP A 209 -23.61 12.59 15.03
C ASP A 209 -23.21 13.53 13.89
N PHE A 210 -23.71 13.26 12.68
CA PHE A 210 -23.41 14.06 11.49
C PHE A 210 -24.10 15.44 11.54
N SER A 211 -25.26 15.54 12.19
CA SER A 211 -26.02 16.78 12.30
C SER A 211 -25.40 17.75 13.30
N GLY A 212 -25.05 17.26 14.49
CA GLY A 212 -24.33 18.00 15.52
C GLY A 212 -22.82 18.05 15.33
N LYS A 213 -22.30 17.42 14.27
CA LYS A 213 -20.88 17.33 13.88
C LYS A 213 -19.95 16.88 15.03
N LYS A 214 -20.24 15.71 15.61
CA LYS A 214 -19.49 15.14 16.73
C LYS A 214 -19.22 13.65 16.54
N VAL A 215 -18.06 13.19 17.02
CA VAL A 215 -17.69 11.78 17.13
C VAL A 215 -17.73 11.37 18.60
N SER A 216 -18.37 10.25 18.91
CA SER A 216 -18.46 9.71 20.27
C SER A 216 -17.59 8.47 20.44
N THR A 217 -16.98 8.32 21.61
CA THR A 217 -16.10 7.19 21.91
C THR A 217 -16.59 6.35 23.08
N LYS A 218 -16.06 5.13 23.20
CA LYS A 218 -16.39 4.18 24.26
C LYS A 218 -15.98 4.70 25.64
N GLY A 219 -14.91 5.48 25.73
CA GLY A 219 -14.50 6.17 26.95
C GLY A 219 -15.46 7.28 27.42
N GLY A 220 -16.52 7.58 26.67
CA GLY A 220 -17.52 8.61 27.01
C GLY A 220 -17.14 10.02 26.54
N SER A 221 -16.02 10.18 25.85
CA SER A 221 -15.60 11.47 25.28
C SER A 221 -16.35 11.77 23.98
N SER A 222 -16.43 13.07 23.66
CA SER A 222 -17.02 13.55 22.40
C SER A 222 -16.12 14.59 21.74
N TYR A 223 -15.91 14.43 20.43
CA TYR A 223 -14.98 15.22 19.64
C TYR A 223 -15.74 15.99 18.55
N PRO A 224 -15.90 17.32 18.68
CA PRO A 224 -16.53 18.14 17.66
C PRO A 224 -15.59 18.31 16.46
N TYR A 225 -16.16 18.34 15.26
CA TYR A 225 -15.41 18.51 14.02
C TYR A 225 -16.01 19.59 13.12
N THR A 226 -15.16 20.22 12.32
CA THR A 226 -15.59 20.97 11.12
C THR A 226 -15.45 20.09 9.88
N LYS A 227 -14.44 19.20 9.84
CA LYS A 227 -14.21 18.18 8.83
C LYS A 227 -14.00 16.81 9.49
N LEU A 228 -14.61 15.76 8.95
CA LEU A 228 -14.47 14.38 9.45
C LEU A 228 -13.89 13.49 8.36
N VAL A 229 -12.84 12.73 8.70
CA VAL A 229 -12.26 11.71 7.82
C VAL A 229 -12.41 10.34 8.47
N LEU A 230 -13.20 9.47 7.85
CA LEU A 230 -13.40 8.09 8.26
C LEU A 230 -12.34 7.21 7.57
N ALA A 231 -11.49 6.55 8.34
CA ALA A 231 -10.30 5.83 7.86
C ALA A 231 -10.04 4.54 8.68
N THR A 232 -11.11 3.86 9.10
CA THR A 232 -11.04 2.71 10.03
C THR A 232 -10.50 1.42 9.40
N GLY A 233 -10.35 1.37 8.08
CA GLY A 233 -9.80 0.22 7.37
C GLY A 233 -10.71 -1.03 7.45
N GLY A 234 -10.11 -2.22 7.46
CA GLY A 234 -10.84 -3.48 7.52
C GLY A 234 -10.68 -4.25 8.84
N SER A 235 -11.73 -4.97 9.20
CA SER A 235 -11.77 -5.99 10.26
C SER A 235 -11.62 -7.39 9.65
N PRO A 236 -10.73 -8.26 10.18
CA PRO A 236 -10.57 -9.61 9.65
C PRO A 236 -11.84 -10.44 9.84
N LYS A 237 -12.21 -11.22 8.82
CA LYS A 237 -13.34 -12.14 8.90
C LYS A 237 -12.97 -13.38 9.70
N ASN A 238 -13.95 -13.88 10.44
CA ASN A 238 -13.89 -15.21 11.07
C ASN A 238 -14.67 -16.21 10.22
N LEU A 239 -14.39 -17.50 10.41
CA LEU A 239 -15.15 -18.57 9.78
C LEU A 239 -16.37 -18.92 10.64
N PRO A 240 -17.60 -18.87 10.09
CA PRO A 240 -18.81 -19.23 10.81
C PRO A 240 -19.02 -20.76 10.80
N LEU A 241 -17.99 -21.53 11.18
CA LEU A 241 -17.98 -22.98 11.19
C LEU A 241 -17.72 -23.51 12.60
N PRO A 242 -18.17 -24.74 12.95
CA PRO A 242 -17.95 -25.30 14.28
C PRO A 242 -16.47 -25.35 14.68
N GLY A 243 -16.17 -25.01 15.93
CA GLY A 243 -14.83 -25.03 16.52
C GLY A 243 -14.05 -23.73 16.33
N PHE A 244 -14.38 -22.90 15.33
CA PHE A 244 -13.62 -21.68 15.03
C PHE A 244 -13.84 -20.52 16.01
N LYS A 245 -14.94 -20.53 16.76
CA LYS A 245 -15.20 -19.53 17.80
C LYS A 245 -14.86 -20.05 19.20
N GLU A 246 -14.89 -21.37 19.37
CA GLU A 246 -14.79 -22.05 20.65
C GLU A 246 -13.34 -22.40 21.01
N LEU A 247 -12.51 -22.71 20.00
CA LEU A 247 -11.14 -23.18 20.21
C LEU A 247 -10.13 -22.05 20.11
N GLY A 248 -9.14 -22.07 21.01
CA GLY A 248 -7.93 -21.24 20.95
C GLY A 248 -6.93 -21.73 19.89
N ASN A 249 -5.84 -20.99 19.74
CA ASN A 249 -4.83 -21.19 18.69
C ASN A 249 -5.35 -21.04 17.24
N ILE A 250 -6.46 -20.32 17.06
CA ILE A 250 -7.00 -19.93 15.77
C ILE A 250 -6.93 -18.41 15.69
N PHE A 251 -6.15 -17.89 14.75
CA PHE A 251 -5.78 -16.48 14.73
C PHE A 251 -6.20 -15.79 13.43
N PRO A 252 -6.94 -14.67 13.49
CA PRO A 252 -6.92 -13.72 12.39
C PRO A 252 -5.56 -13.01 12.33
N LEU A 253 -5.30 -12.26 11.26
CA LEU A 253 -4.14 -11.36 11.18
C LEU A 253 -4.56 -9.97 10.70
N ARG A 254 -4.28 -8.94 11.51
CA ARG A 254 -4.54 -7.53 11.16
C ARG A 254 -3.77 -6.54 12.02
N THR A 255 -3.65 -6.83 13.32
CA THR A 255 -3.06 -5.94 14.34
C THR A 255 -1.82 -6.57 14.95
N VAL A 256 -1.03 -5.78 15.68
CA VAL A 256 0.16 -6.27 16.39
C VAL A 256 -0.18 -7.36 17.42
N PRO A 257 -1.25 -7.23 18.24
CA PRO A 257 -1.68 -8.31 19.13
C PRO A 257 -1.93 -9.64 18.42
N HIS A 258 -2.46 -9.64 17.19
CA HIS A 258 -2.63 -10.88 16.42
C HIS A 258 -1.28 -11.51 16.08
N VAL A 259 -0.31 -10.73 15.59
CA VAL A 259 1.03 -11.24 15.26
C VAL A 259 1.76 -11.75 16.50
N LYS A 260 1.65 -11.04 17.63
CA LYS A 260 2.21 -11.47 18.91
C LYS A 260 1.65 -12.82 19.35
N ALA A 261 0.34 -13.02 19.20
CA ALA A 261 -0.31 -14.29 19.54
C ALA A 261 0.13 -15.43 18.59
N ILE A 262 0.27 -15.15 17.29
CA ILE A 262 0.79 -16.10 16.31
C ILE A 262 2.23 -16.50 16.65
N ASN A 263 3.13 -15.53 16.87
CA ASN A 263 4.53 -15.78 17.23
C ASN A 263 4.65 -16.58 18.53
N ALA A 264 3.86 -16.24 19.55
CA ALA A 264 3.84 -16.97 20.81
C ALA A 264 3.35 -18.42 20.64
N ALA A 265 2.35 -18.67 19.80
CA ALA A 265 1.86 -20.01 19.50
C ALA A 265 2.86 -20.84 18.67
N ILE A 266 3.62 -20.19 17.78
CA ILE A 266 4.73 -20.83 17.05
C ILE A 266 5.85 -21.24 18.02
N GLY A 267 6.26 -20.34 18.90
CA GLY A 267 7.33 -20.58 19.87
C GLY A 267 8.68 -20.73 19.18
N GLN A 268 9.31 -21.92 19.28
CA GLN A 268 10.61 -22.16 18.64
C GLN A 268 10.46 -22.52 17.16
N LYS A 269 10.18 -23.78 16.83
CA LYS A 269 10.08 -24.35 15.46
C LYS A 269 9.23 -25.62 15.47
N ASN A 270 9.04 -26.23 14.30
CA ASN A 270 8.41 -27.54 14.09
C ASN A 270 6.92 -27.60 14.45
N LYS A 271 6.18 -26.50 14.27
CA LYS A 271 4.73 -26.52 14.40
C LYS A 271 4.05 -26.99 13.13
N LYS A 272 2.90 -27.63 13.29
CA LYS A 272 1.94 -27.87 12.21
C LYS A 272 1.01 -26.68 12.12
N ILE A 273 1.15 -25.89 11.05
CA ILE A 273 0.41 -24.65 10.85
C ILE A 273 -0.54 -24.85 9.68
N VAL A 274 -1.84 -24.70 9.94
CA VAL A 274 -2.84 -24.67 8.86
C VAL A 274 -3.24 -23.23 8.58
N ILE A 275 -3.04 -22.79 7.34
CA ILE A 275 -3.51 -21.49 6.87
C ILE A 275 -4.81 -21.72 6.09
N ILE A 276 -5.90 -21.08 6.50
CA ILE A 276 -7.18 -21.18 5.77
C ILE A 276 -7.37 -19.92 4.94
N GLY A 277 -7.40 -20.10 3.62
CA GLY A 277 -7.47 -19.04 2.63
C GLY A 277 -6.17 -18.90 1.84
N SER A 278 -6.28 -19.03 0.52
CA SER A 278 -5.20 -18.92 -0.46
C SER A 278 -5.07 -17.48 -1.01
N SER A 279 -5.26 -16.48 -0.13
CA SER A 279 -5.18 -15.04 -0.42
C SER A 279 -3.77 -14.48 -0.15
N PHE A 280 -3.53 -13.20 -0.48
CA PHE A 280 -2.21 -12.57 -0.29
C PHE A 280 -1.70 -12.68 1.15
N ILE A 281 -2.53 -12.36 2.15
CA ILE A 281 -2.12 -12.38 3.56
C ILE A 281 -1.84 -13.82 4.01
N GLY A 282 -2.72 -14.76 3.67
CA GLY A 282 -2.52 -16.18 4.02
C GLY A 282 -1.22 -16.74 3.41
N MET A 283 -0.97 -16.44 2.14
CA MET A 283 0.24 -16.87 1.44
C MET A 283 1.51 -16.18 1.96
N GLU A 284 1.45 -14.90 2.33
CA GLU A 284 2.58 -14.19 2.94
C GLU A 284 2.97 -14.82 4.29
N VAL A 285 1.98 -15.10 5.15
CA VAL A 285 2.22 -15.79 6.42
C VAL A 285 2.77 -17.19 6.19
N ALA A 286 2.19 -17.95 5.26
CA ALA A 286 2.68 -19.28 4.91
C ALA A 286 4.16 -19.24 4.51
N ASN A 287 4.51 -18.31 3.62
CA ASN A 287 5.88 -18.11 3.17
C ASN A 287 6.82 -17.66 4.31
N ALA A 288 6.35 -16.82 5.24
CA ALA A 288 7.16 -16.32 6.34
C ALA A 288 7.55 -17.42 7.35
N VAL A 289 6.72 -18.45 7.52
CA VAL A 289 6.92 -19.48 8.58
C VAL A 289 7.32 -20.86 8.05
N ALA A 290 7.20 -21.12 6.75
CA ALA A 290 7.42 -22.45 6.15
C ALA A 290 8.85 -22.99 6.28
N LYS A 291 9.86 -22.11 6.40
CA LYS A 291 11.25 -22.56 6.57
C LYS A 291 11.47 -23.39 7.83
N ASP A 292 10.71 -23.10 8.89
CA ASP A 292 10.92 -23.64 10.23
C ASP A 292 9.74 -24.49 10.73
N ASN A 293 8.68 -24.68 9.93
CA ASN A 293 7.42 -25.31 10.33
C ASN A 293 6.79 -26.14 9.21
N ASP A 294 5.90 -27.07 9.56
CA ASP A 294 5.08 -27.80 8.58
C ASP A 294 3.81 -26.99 8.27
N VAL A 295 3.78 -26.35 7.10
CA VAL A 295 2.73 -25.40 6.73
C VAL A 295 1.85 -25.98 5.64
N THR A 296 0.54 -26.00 5.87
CA THR A 296 -0.46 -26.35 4.85
C THR A 296 -1.42 -25.20 4.62
N VAL A 297 -1.53 -24.72 3.38
CA VAL A 297 -2.54 -23.75 2.94
C VAL A 297 -3.75 -24.48 2.38
N VAL A 298 -4.94 -24.14 2.86
CA VAL A 298 -6.23 -24.67 2.39
C VAL A 298 -6.96 -23.58 1.60
N GLY A 299 -7.39 -23.89 0.38
CA GLY A 299 -8.11 -22.97 -0.49
C GLY A 299 -9.27 -23.65 -1.20
N MET A 300 -10.37 -22.91 -1.39
CA MET A 300 -11.57 -23.42 -2.08
C MET A 300 -11.40 -23.39 -3.61
N GLU A 301 -10.62 -22.44 -4.10
CA GLU A 301 -10.28 -22.29 -5.52
C GLU A 301 -9.40 -23.45 -5.99
N SER A 302 -9.29 -23.63 -7.32
CA SER A 302 -8.41 -24.65 -7.89
C SER A 302 -6.94 -24.23 -7.82
N ARG A 303 -6.68 -22.92 -7.82
CA ARG A 303 -5.35 -22.32 -7.65
C ARG A 303 -5.41 -21.11 -6.70
N PRO A 304 -4.31 -20.79 -5.99
CA PRO A 304 -4.25 -19.59 -5.16
C PRO A 304 -4.53 -18.33 -5.96
N LEU A 305 -5.23 -17.36 -5.36
CA LEU A 305 -5.57 -16.07 -5.98
C LEU A 305 -6.31 -16.16 -7.33
N GLU A 306 -6.90 -17.30 -7.70
CA GLU A 306 -7.51 -17.54 -9.02
C GLU A 306 -8.54 -16.47 -9.41
N ARG A 307 -9.38 -16.02 -8.47
CA ARG A 307 -10.39 -14.97 -8.72
C ARG A 307 -9.81 -13.61 -9.09
N ILE A 308 -8.59 -13.31 -8.64
CA ILE A 308 -7.93 -12.01 -8.84
C ILE A 308 -6.92 -12.10 -9.98
N MET A 309 -6.13 -13.17 -10.01
CA MET A 309 -4.95 -13.32 -10.85
C MET A 309 -5.11 -14.38 -11.96
N GLY A 310 -6.21 -15.13 -11.95
CA GLY A 310 -6.41 -16.26 -12.86
C GLY A 310 -5.60 -17.50 -12.47
N ALA A 311 -6.03 -18.66 -12.96
CA ALA A 311 -5.44 -19.95 -12.58
C ALA A 311 -3.97 -20.09 -13.02
N GLN A 312 -3.60 -19.54 -14.19
CA GLN A 312 -2.23 -19.63 -14.71
C GLN A 312 -1.23 -18.93 -13.80
N VAL A 313 -1.51 -17.67 -13.41
CA VAL A 313 -0.62 -16.91 -12.51
C VAL A 313 -0.68 -17.47 -11.09
N GLY A 314 -1.85 -17.89 -10.63
CA GLY A 314 -2.02 -18.59 -9.35
C GLY A 314 -1.15 -19.84 -9.21
N ALA A 315 -1.01 -20.62 -10.29
CA ALA A 315 -0.14 -21.80 -10.32
C ALA A 315 1.35 -21.44 -10.18
N ILE A 316 1.80 -20.31 -10.72
CA ILE A 316 3.17 -19.81 -10.54
C ILE A 316 3.42 -19.51 -9.06
N PHE A 317 2.49 -18.81 -8.41
CA PHE A 317 2.62 -18.49 -6.98
C PHE A 317 2.63 -19.75 -6.13
N GLN A 318 1.74 -20.71 -6.41
CA GLN A 318 1.70 -21.99 -5.73
C GLN A 318 3.06 -22.69 -5.81
N LYS A 319 3.61 -22.86 -7.02
CA LYS A 319 4.92 -23.49 -7.26
C LYS A 319 6.05 -22.78 -6.51
N ASN A 320 6.03 -21.45 -6.46
CA ASN A 320 7.04 -20.68 -5.74
C ASN A 320 6.99 -20.92 -4.22
N LEU A 321 5.79 -21.02 -3.63
CA LEU A 321 5.65 -21.31 -2.20
C LEU A 321 5.93 -22.78 -1.88
N GLU A 322 5.59 -23.71 -2.77
CA GLU A 322 5.94 -25.14 -2.64
C GLU A 322 7.45 -25.34 -2.59
N LYS A 323 8.22 -24.60 -3.41
CA LYS A 323 9.70 -24.58 -3.33
C LYS A 323 10.22 -24.12 -1.97
N ASN A 324 9.44 -23.31 -1.23
CA ASN A 324 9.77 -22.83 0.11
C ASN A 324 9.22 -23.74 1.23
N GLY A 325 8.65 -24.90 0.88
CA GLY A 325 8.18 -25.91 1.83
C GLY A 325 6.69 -25.84 2.18
N VAL A 326 5.92 -24.93 1.56
CA VAL A 326 4.46 -24.83 1.79
C VAL A 326 3.73 -25.96 1.07
N LYS A 327 2.82 -26.64 1.76
CA LYS A 327 1.89 -27.63 1.17
C LYS A 327 0.57 -26.95 0.83
N PHE A 328 -0.08 -27.38 -0.24
CA PHE A 328 -1.39 -26.87 -0.62
C PHE A 328 -2.46 -27.97 -0.63
N LYS A 329 -3.64 -27.62 -0.12
CA LYS A 329 -4.90 -28.34 -0.27
C LYS A 329 -5.90 -27.41 -0.96
N MET A 330 -5.84 -27.41 -2.29
CA MET A 330 -6.73 -26.62 -3.14
C MET A 330 -8.02 -27.40 -3.44
N SER A 331 -9.03 -26.72 -3.96
CA SER A 331 -10.38 -27.28 -4.18
C SER A 331 -10.95 -27.94 -2.91
N ALA A 332 -10.58 -27.42 -1.74
CA ALA A 332 -10.90 -27.98 -0.45
C ALA A 332 -11.79 -27.04 0.36
N GLY A 333 -12.92 -27.56 0.85
CA GLY A 333 -13.78 -26.87 1.81
C GLY A 333 -13.44 -27.28 3.24
N VAL A 334 -13.32 -26.32 4.14
CA VAL A 334 -13.25 -26.59 5.59
C VAL A 334 -14.65 -26.92 6.10
N GLU A 335 -14.76 -27.94 6.93
CA GLU A 335 -16.00 -28.35 7.60
C GLU A 335 -16.03 -27.85 9.05
N LYS A 336 -14.99 -28.12 9.83
CA LYS A 336 -14.87 -27.72 11.24
C LYS A 336 -13.42 -27.71 11.73
N ALA A 337 -13.19 -27.06 12.86
CA ALA A 337 -11.98 -27.25 13.67
C ALA A 337 -12.28 -28.25 14.81
N SER A 338 -11.38 -29.19 15.04
CA SER A 338 -11.50 -30.18 16.12
C SER A 338 -10.51 -29.89 17.25
N PRO A 339 -10.87 -30.19 18.52
CA PRO A 339 -10.02 -29.93 19.67
C PRO A 339 -8.75 -30.81 19.69
N SER A 340 -7.69 -30.31 20.31
CA SER A 340 -6.48 -31.07 20.57
C SER A 340 -6.70 -32.14 21.63
N LYS A 341 -6.04 -33.29 21.46
CA LYS A 341 -6.03 -34.37 22.44
C LYS A 341 -5.32 -33.98 23.74
N SER A 342 -4.32 -33.12 23.67
CA SER A 342 -3.55 -32.69 24.85
C SER A 342 -4.17 -31.49 25.58
N ASP A 343 -4.95 -30.68 24.86
CA ASP A 343 -5.64 -29.50 25.40
C ASP A 343 -6.93 -29.27 24.60
N PRO A 344 -8.07 -29.75 25.11
CA PRO A 344 -9.35 -29.65 24.40
C PRO A 344 -9.84 -28.21 24.17
N SER A 345 -9.22 -27.21 24.81
CA SER A 345 -9.54 -25.79 24.59
C SER A 345 -8.88 -25.21 23.34
N LYS A 346 -7.95 -25.94 22.70
CA LYS A 346 -7.20 -25.49 21.52
C LYS A 346 -7.49 -26.36 20.32
N VAL A 347 -7.26 -25.82 19.12
CA VAL A 347 -7.29 -26.60 17.88
C VAL A 347 -6.25 -27.72 17.91
N GLY A 348 -6.64 -28.90 17.41
CA GLY A 348 -5.76 -30.05 17.16
C GLY A 348 -5.78 -30.53 15.71
N SER A 349 -6.87 -30.26 14.99
CA SER A 349 -6.97 -30.53 13.56
C SER A 349 -8.02 -29.64 12.87
N ILE A 350 -7.87 -29.51 11.55
CA ILE A 350 -8.88 -28.97 10.65
C ILE A 350 -9.46 -30.11 9.83
N GLU A 351 -10.77 -30.30 9.92
CA GLU A 351 -11.51 -31.30 9.15
C GLU A 351 -12.01 -30.66 7.86
N LEU A 352 -11.71 -31.32 6.74
CA LEU A 352 -12.18 -30.93 5.42
C LEU A 352 -13.45 -31.69 5.06
N LYS A 353 -14.24 -31.13 4.13
CA LYS A 353 -15.51 -31.70 3.65
C LYS A 353 -15.36 -33.05 2.96
N ASP A 354 -14.17 -33.38 2.47
CA ASP A 354 -13.87 -34.67 1.83
C ASP A 354 -13.49 -35.76 2.86
N GLY A 355 -13.53 -35.45 4.15
CA GLY A 355 -13.15 -36.37 5.24
C GLY A 355 -11.67 -36.34 5.61
N THR A 356 -10.84 -35.54 4.92
CA THR A 356 -9.44 -35.36 5.27
C THR A 356 -9.32 -34.59 6.60
N SER A 357 -8.52 -35.11 7.53
CA SER A 357 -8.13 -34.42 8.76
C SER A 357 -6.70 -33.89 8.65
N LEU A 358 -6.51 -32.59 8.85
CA LEU A 358 -5.21 -31.93 8.86
C LEU A 358 -4.80 -31.60 10.30
N PRO A 359 -3.80 -32.29 10.90
CA PRO A 359 -3.33 -31.95 12.24
C PRO A 359 -2.77 -30.54 12.30
N ALA A 360 -3.12 -29.78 13.33
CA ALA A 360 -2.75 -28.38 13.49
C ALA A 360 -2.43 -28.06 14.96
N ASP A 361 -1.26 -27.46 15.21
CA ASP A 361 -0.93 -26.85 16.50
C ASP A 361 -1.49 -25.42 16.61
N LEU A 362 -1.65 -24.77 15.44
CA LEU A 362 -2.29 -23.47 15.28
C LEU A 362 -2.83 -23.29 13.86
N VAL A 363 -3.79 -22.38 13.75
CA VAL A 363 -4.46 -22.02 12.50
C VAL A 363 -4.38 -20.51 12.29
N VAL A 364 -4.10 -20.07 11.07
CA VAL A 364 -4.19 -18.65 10.69
C VAL A 364 -5.26 -18.46 9.63
N LEU A 365 -6.15 -17.49 9.86
CA LEU A 365 -7.27 -17.16 8.99
C LEU A 365 -6.87 -16.07 8.00
N GLY A 366 -6.77 -16.45 6.73
CA GLY A 366 -6.57 -15.58 5.56
C GLY A 366 -7.83 -15.43 4.71
N VAL A 367 -9.01 -15.37 5.34
CA VAL A 367 -10.34 -15.46 4.69
C VAL A 367 -10.96 -14.11 4.31
N GLY A 368 -10.13 -13.07 4.20
CA GLY A 368 -10.54 -11.71 3.84
C GLY A 368 -10.94 -10.84 5.02
N VAL A 369 -11.33 -9.60 4.71
CA VAL A 369 -11.76 -8.58 5.67
C VAL A 369 -13.15 -8.06 5.31
N SER A 370 -13.78 -7.39 6.26
CA SER A 370 -14.94 -6.52 6.06
C SER A 370 -14.54 -5.08 6.40
N PRO A 371 -15.12 -4.05 5.74
CA PRO A 371 -15.03 -2.66 6.18
C PRO A 371 -15.33 -2.52 7.69
N ALA A 372 -14.47 -1.80 8.42
CA ALA A 372 -14.64 -1.57 9.86
C ALA A 372 -15.60 -0.38 10.12
N THR A 373 -16.86 -0.54 9.72
CA THR A 373 -17.89 0.52 9.72
C THR A 373 -19.06 0.25 10.66
N THR A 374 -18.95 -0.77 11.51
CA THR A 374 -20.06 -1.21 12.39
C THR A 374 -20.58 -0.12 13.33
N PHE A 375 -19.74 0.86 13.71
CA PHE A 375 -20.15 2.03 14.50
C PHE A 375 -21.11 2.99 13.77
N LEU A 376 -21.36 2.76 12.48
CA LEU A 376 -22.33 3.49 11.66
C LEU A 376 -23.61 2.69 11.40
N GLU A 377 -23.67 1.43 11.81
CA GLU A 377 -24.88 0.61 11.63
C GLU A 377 -26.08 1.27 12.32
N GLY A 378 -27.20 1.34 11.59
CA GLY A 378 -28.43 1.98 12.08
C GLY A 378 -28.41 3.52 12.05
N ASN A 379 -27.31 4.16 11.65
CA ASN A 379 -27.25 5.62 11.49
C ASN A 379 -27.99 6.06 10.22
N LYS A 380 -29.13 6.75 10.39
CA LYS A 380 -30.01 7.15 9.28
C LYS A 380 -29.41 8.15 8.29
N ALA A 381 -28.29 8.79 8.62
CA ALA A 381 -27.64 9.77 7.75
C ALA A 381 -26.70 9.15 6.71
N VAL A 382 -26.38 7.84 6.83
CA VAL A 382 -25.51 7.12 5.90
C VAL A 382 -26.14 5.80 5.48
N GLU A 383 -25.87 5.38 4.25
CA GLU A 383 -26.23 4.06 3.75
C GLU A 383 -24.96 3.25 3.50
N LEU A 384 -24.76 2.20 4.31
CA LEU A 384 -23.68 1.25 4.07
C LEU A 384 -24.01 0.38 2.86
N GLN A 385 -23.02 0.18 1.99
CA GLN A 385 -23.14 -0.73 0.86
C GLN A 385 -23.30 -2.18 1.35
N LYS A 386 -23.66 -3.10 0.45
CA LYS A 386 -23.89 -4.52 0.79
C LYS A 386 -22.71 -5.19 1.52
N ASP A 387 -21.49 -4.75 1.23
CA ASP A 387 -20.27 -5.24 1.86
C ASP A 387 -19.88 -4.49 3.14
N GLY A 388 -20.65 -3.48 3.56
CA GLY A 388 -20.41 -2.63 4.71
C GLY A 388 -19.63 -1.33 4.40
N SER A 389 -19.21 -1.09 3.16
CA SER A 389 -18.44 0.11 2.82
C SER A 389 -19.30 1.38 2.71
N LEU A 390 -18.64 2.54 2.67
CA LEU A 390 -19.26 3.83 2.38
C LEU A 390 -19.05 4.20 0.91
N LYS A 391 -20.14 4.57 0.23
CA LYS A 391 -20.07 5.15 -1.11
C LYS A 391 -19.59 6.60 -1.04
N THR A 392 -18.64 6.94 -1.91
CA THR A 392 -18.05 8.27 -2.01
C THR A 392 -18.07 8.80 -3.44
N ASP A 393 -17.83 10.10 -3.61
CA ASP A 393 -17.59 10.74 -4.90
C ASP A 393 -16.09 10.78 -5.29
N GLU A 394 -15.74 11.48 -6.37
CA GLU A 394 -14.36 11.68 -6.86
C GLU A 394 -13.42 12.34 -5.83
N TYR A 395 -13.97 13.01 -4.84
CA TYR A 395 -13.23 13.70 -3.77
C TYR A 395 -13.16 12.85 -2.49
N PHE A 396 -13.63 11.60 -2.54
CA PHE A 396 -13.82 10.74 -1.38
C PHE A 396 -14.81 11.30 -0.35
N ALA A 397 -15.65 12.28 -0.73
CA ALA A 397 -16.70 12.79 0.14
C ALA A 397 -17.82 11.76 0.24
N VAL A 398 -18.32 11.52 1.46
CA VAL A 398 -19.41 10.56 1.68
C VAL A 398 -20.68 11.11 1.05
N SER A 399 -21.31 10.31 0.19
CA SER A 399 -22.53 10.73 -0.54
C SER A 399 -23.62 11.24 0.42
N GLY A 400 -24.15 12.43 0.15
CA GLY A 400 -25.22 13.04 0.95
C GLY A 400 -24.76 13.76 2.21
N LEU A 401 -23.47 13.76 2.54
CA LEU A 401 -22.92 14.45 3.71
C LEU A 401 -21.98 15.58 3.31
N LYS A 402 -22.03 16.67 4.07
CA LYS A 402 -21.11 17.80 3.91
C LYS A 402 -19.95 17.68 4.89
N ASP A 403 -18.74 17.95 4.42
CA ASP A 403 -17.52 17.96 5.24
C ASP A 403 -17.13 16.59 5.84
N VAL A 404 -17.66 15.49 5.31
CA VAL A 404 -17.38 14.12 5.75
C VAL A 404 -16.78 13.34 4.59
N TYR A 405 -15.66 12.68 4.84
CA TYR A 405 -14.92 11.90 3.86
C TYR A 405 -14.71 10.46 4.35
N ALA A 406 -14.60 9.50 3.44
CA ALA A 406 -14.22 8.13 3.75
C ALA A 406 -13.06 7.70 2.84
N ILE A 407 -12.01 7.13 3.43
CA ILE A 407 -10.78 6.76 2.70
C ILE A 407 -10.29 5.35 3.07
N GLY A 408 -9.51 4.75 2.18
CA GLY A 408 -8.94 3.41 2.38
C GLY A 408 -9.97 2.29 2.28
N ASP A 409 -9.75 1.18 2.99
CA ASP A 409 -10.51 -0.07 2.82
C ASP A 409 -12.04 0.04 3.04
N ILE A 410 -12.51 1.14 3.65
CA ILE A 410 -13.94 1.41 3.88
C ILE A 410 -14.62 2.20 2.76
N ALA A 411 -13.86 2.72 1.80
CA ALA A 411 -14.38 3.62 0.78
C ALA A 411 -14.60 2.89 -0.56
N THR A 412 -15.83 2.97 -1.05
CA THR A 412 -16.19 2.61 -2.42
C THR A 412 -16.29 3.90 -3.23
N TYR A 413 -15.42 4.04 -4.23
CA TYR A 413 -15.24 5.29 -4.99
C TYR A 413 -15.25 5.03 -6.50
N PRO A 414 -15.55 6.04 -7.35
CA PRO A 414 -15.48 5.87 -8.80
C PRO A 414 -14.06 5.56 -9.28
N TYR A 415 -13.90 4.52 -10.08
CA TYR A 415 -12.61 4.13 -10.66
C TYR A 415 -12.52 4.46 -12.15
N HIS A 416 -11.56 5.31 -12.51
CA HIS A 416 -11.33 5.79 -13.89
C HIS A 416 -10.11 5.20 -14.59
N GLY A 417 -9.48 4.16 -14.02
CA GLY A 417 -8.45 3.45 -14.76
C GLY A 417 -9.01 2.74 -16.00
N PRO A 418 -8.15 2.26 -16.91
CA PRO A 418 -8.58 1.54 -18.12
C PRO A 418 -9.61 0.43 -17.83
N GLY A 419 -10.74 0.45 -18.56
CA GLY A 419 -11.85 -0.49 -18.37
C GLY A 419 -12.67 -0.29 -17.09
N GLY A 420 -12.42 0.79 -16.34
CA GLY A 420 -13.15 1.14 -15.12
C GLY A 420 -14.46 1.89 -15.39
N ASP A 421 -14.45 2.84 -16.33
CA ASP A 421 -15.62 3.63 -16.75
C ASP A 421 -16.42 4.26 -15.58
N GLY A 422 -15.72 4.69 -14.53
CA GLY A 422 -16.32 5.28 -13.33
C GLY A 422 -17.01 4.27 -12.42
N ALA A 423 -16.80 2.97 -12.61
CA ALA A 423 -17.39 1.92 -11.79
C ALA A 423 -17.03 2.13 -10.32
N LEU A 424 -18.05 2.05 -9.45
CA LEU A 424 -17.87 2.14 -8.01
C LEU A 424 -17.09 0.93 -7.50
N THR A 425 -15.93 1.21 -6.93
CA THR A 425 -14.93 0.21 -6.64
C THR A 425 -14.35 0.41 -5.25
N ARG A 426 -14.19 -0.68 -4.52
CA ARG A 426 -13.50 -0.71 -3.23
C ARG A 426 -12.15 -1.38 -3.39
N ILE A 427 -11.09 -0.69 -3.00
CA ILE A 427 -9.72 -1.19 -3.16
C ILE A 427 -9.03 -1.22 -1.80
N GLU A 428 -8.68 -2.43 -1.35
CA GLU A 428 -8.06 -2.70 -0.05
C GLU A 428 -6.55 -2.72 -0.17
N HIS A 429 -5.92 -1.54 -0.22
CA HIS A 429 -4.46 -1.50 -0.31
C HIS A 429 -3.81 -0.26 0.31
N TRP A 430 -2.60 -0.47 0.84
CA TRP A 430 -1.82 0.55 1.55
C TRP A 430 -1.57 1.81 0.72
N ASN A 431 -1.13 1.66 -0.53
CA ASN A 431 -0.88 2.78 -1.46
C ASN A 431 -2.17 3.56 -1.76
N VAL A 432 -3.27 2.84 -2.03
CA VAL A 432 -4.56 3.45 -2.35
C VAL A 432 -5.09 4.26 -1.17
N ALA A 433 -5.06 3.68 0.03
CA ALA A 433 -5.50 4.36 1.24
C ALA A 433 -4.74 5.66 1.46
N GLN A 434 -3.40 5.63 1.35
CA GLN A 434 -2.56 6.81 1.53
C GLN A 434 -2.88 7.89 0.49
N ASN A 435 -2.99 7.54 -0.80
CA ASN A 435 -3.31 8.50 -1.85
C ASN A 435 -4.71 9.11 -1.69
N ALA A 436 -5.70 8.33 -1.25
CA ALA A 436 -7.03 8.84 -0.92
C ALA A 436 -6.95 9.87 0.21
N GLY A 437 -6.18 9.60 1.27
CA GLY A 437 -5.94 10.57 2.35
C GLY A 437 -5.30 11.87 1.88
N ARG A 438 -4.30 11.79 0.99
CA ARG A 438 -3.65 12.97 0.40
C ARG A 438 -4.62 13.78 -0.46
N ALA A 439 -5.47 13.12 -1.24
CA ALA A 439 -6.51 13.79 -2.05
C ALA A 439 -7.50 14.54 -1.16
N VAL A 440 -8.01 13.90 -0.10
CA VAL A 440 -8.91 14.53 0.88
C VAL A 440 -8.25 15.71 1.57
N ALA A 441 -7.00 15.56 2.02
CA ALA A 441 -6.26 16.64 2.67
C ALA A 441 -6.05 17.85 1.74
N ALA A 442 -5.73 17.62 0.47
CA ALA A 442 -5.60 18.69 -0.52
C ALA A 442 -6.93 19.44 -0.71
N GLN A 443 -8.05 18.71 -0.75
CA GLN A 443 -9.39 19.31 -0.86
C GLN A 443 -9.82 20.06 0.41
N ILE A 444 -9.47 19.56 1.59
CA ILE A 444 -9.70 20.27 2.87
C ILE A 444 -8.90 21.56 2.92
N ALA A 445 -7.61 21.53 2.52
CA ALA A 445 -6.74 22.71 2.54
C ALA A 445 -7.11 23.74 1.46
N ASN A 446 -7.64 23.30 0.32
CA ASN A 446 -8.10 24.16 -0.76
C ASN A 446 -9.29 23.52 -1.49
N ALA A 447 -10.49 24.04 -1.27
CA ALA A 447 -11.73 23.53 -1.84
C ALA A 447 -11.83 23.61 -3.37
N SER A 448 -10.94 24.37 -4.03
CA SER A 448 -10.85 24.45 -5.50
C SER A 448 -9.95 23.37 -6.11
N THR A 449 -9.36 22.51 -5.28
CA THR A 449 -8.48 21.43 -5.75
C THR A 449 -9.28 20.43 -6.57
N LYS A 450 -8.87 20.19 -7.82
CA LYS A 450 -9.49 19.16 -8.66
C LYS A 450 -9.10 17.75 -8.19
N PRO A 451 -10.00 16.76 -8.34
CA PRO A 451 -9.67 15.38 -8.02
C PRO A 451 -8.54 14.92 -8.93
N LYS A 452 -7.63 14.12 -8.39
CA LYS A 452 -6.51 13.55 -9.14
C LYS A 452 -6.64 12.05 -9.10
N ALA A 453 -7.04 11.45 -10.22
CA ALA A 453 -6.98 10.01 -10.38
C ALA A 453 -5.53 9.53 -10.21
N PHE A 454 -5.37 8.39 -9.53
CA PHE A 454 -4.11 7.67 -9.44
C PHE A 454 -4.33 6.23 -9.84
N MET A 455 -3.30 5.64 -10.46
CA MET A 455 -3.32 4.22 -10.75
C MET A 455 -3.03 3.44 -9.46
N PRO A 456 -3.89 2.52 -9.02
CA PRO A 456 -3.62 1.66 -7.89
C PRO A 456 -2.36 0.84 -8.12
N ILE A 457 -1.46 0.82 -7.14
CA ILE A 457 -0.25 -0.02 -7.15
C ILE A 457 -0.23 -0.90 -5.90
N PHE A 458 0.10 -2.17 -6.10
CA PHE A 458 0.08 -3.23 -5.09
C PHE A 458 1.37 -4.03 -5.09
N TRP A 459 1.70 -4.61 -3.94
CA TRP A 459 2.81 -5.53 -3.83
C TRP A 459 2.55 -6.65 -2.82
N SER A 460 3.17 -7.79 -3.05
CA SER A 460 3.10 -8.93 -2.13
C SER A 460 4.37 -9.78 -2.20
N ALA A 461 4.60 -10.59 -1.18
CA ALA A 461 5.69 -11.56 -1.10
C ALA A 461 5.14 -12.99 -1.24
N LEU A 462 5.06 -13.49 -2.47
CA LEU A 462 4.48 -14.80 -2.81
C LEU A 462 5.60 -15.76 -3.28
N GLY A 463 6.57 -15.99 -2.39
CA GLY A 463 7.83 -16.70 -2.70
C GLY A 463 8.84 -15.85 -3.48
N ALA A 464 8.35 -14.89 -4.27
CA ALA A 464 9.11 -13.77 -4.81
C ALA A 464 8.26 -12.48 -4.74
N GLN A 465 8.85 -11.35 -5.12
CA GLN A 465 8.19 -10.05 -5.06
C GLN A 465 7.21 -9.89 -6.23
N LEU A 466 5.92 -9.89 -5.93
CA LEU A 466 4.86 -9.52 -6.86
C LEU A 466 4.71 -8.00 -6.84
N ARG A 467 4.60 -7.40 -8.03
CA ARG A 467 4.14 -6.02 -8.24
C ARG A 467 2.90 -6.03 -9.13
N TYR A 468 1.93 -5.18 -8.84
CA TYR A 468 0.70 -5.11 -9.62
C TYR A 468 0.20 -3.67 -9.73
N CYS A 469 -0.34 -3.30 -10.89
CA CYS A 469 -1.01 -2.01 -11.10
C CYS A 469 -2.34 -2.16 -11.84
N GLY A 470 -3.22 -1.18 -11.67
CA GLY A 470 -4.57 -1.19 -12.24
C GLY A 470 -5.58 -1.88 -11.33
N ASN A 471 -6.80 -2.02 -11.81
CA ASN A 471 -7.85 -2.78 -11.14
C ASN A 471 -8.91 -3.22 -12.16
N THR A 472 -9.65 -4.28 -11.85
CA THR A 472 -10.55 -4.95 -12.80
C THR A 472 -12.02 -4.92 -12.34
N PRO A 473 -12.61 -3.75 -12.01
CA PRO A 473 -13.98 -3.71 -11.47
C PRO A 473 -15.04 -4.26 -12.43
N ASN A 474 -14.79 -4.16 -13.74
CA ASN A 474 -15.65 -4.72 -14.80
C ASN A 474 -15.11 -6.07 -15.33
N GLY A 475 -14.18 -6.69 -14.61
CA GLY A 475 -13.53 -7.94 -14.96
C GLY A 475 -12.51 -7.83 -16.10
N TRP A 476 -12.02 -8.99 -16.53
CA TRP A 476 -11.11 -9.20 -17.66
C TRP A 476 -11.53 -10.50 -18.37
N ASP A 477 -11.17 -10.67 -19.63
CA ASP A 477 -11.54 -11.83 -20.44
C ASP A 477 -10.36 -12.57 -21.09
N ASP A 478 -9.16 -11.98 -21.06
CA ASP A 478 -7.94 -12.68 -21.48
C ASP A 478 -6.69 -12.21 -20.71
N LEU A 479 -5.63 -13.00 -20.82
CA LEU A 479 -4.34 -12.81 -20.17
C LEU A 479 -3.21 -12.98 -21.20
N VAL A 480 -2.43 -11.91 -21.41
CA VAL A 480 -1.17 -12.00 -22.17
C VAL A 480 -0.02 -12.20 -21.17
N LEU A 481 0.53 -13.42 -21.13
CA LEU A 481 1.62 -13.80 -20.24
C LEU A 481 2.95 -13.82 -21.00
N LYS A 482 3.97 -13.14 -20.49
CA LYS A 482 5.31 -13.03 -21.09
C LYS A 482 6.42 -13.34 -20.10
N GLY A 483 7.62 -13.63 -20.62
CA GLY A 483 8.82 -13.93 -19.84
C GLY A 483 9.04 -15.45 -19.70
N GLN A 484 9.45 -15.87 -18.50
CA GLN A 484 9.70 -17.26 -18.09
C GLN A 484 8.82 -17.60 -16.87
N PRO A 485 7.49 -17.78 -17.05
CA PRO A 485 6.55 -18.07 -15.97
C PRO A 485 6.95 -19.27 -15.09
N GLU A 486 7.54 -20.30 -15.67
CA GLU A 486 8.02 -21.51 -15.02
C GLU A 486 9.16 -21.27 -14.01
N GLU A 487 9.91 -20.19 -14.20
CA GLU A 487 10.98 -19.69 -13.31
C GLU A 487 10.48 -18.60 -12.34
N GLY A 488 9.20 -18.20 -12.43
CA GLY A 488 8.66 -17.11 -11.61
C GLY A 488 9.17 -15.73 -12.04
N LYS A 489 9.52 -15.58 -13.31
CA LYS A 489 9.93 -14.31 -13.93
C LYS A 489 8.97 -13.96 -15.06
N PHE A 490 7.97 -13.14 -14.79
CA PHE A 490 6.90 -12.92 -15.75
C PHE A 490 6.31 -11.52 -15.72
N VAL A 491 5.62 -11.20 -16.82
CA VAL A 491 4.65 -10.11 -16.91
C VAL A 491 3.32 -10.69 -17.35
N ALA A 492 2.27 -10.38 -16.61
CA ALA A 492 0.89 -10.78 -16.87
C ALA A 492 0.07 -9.53 -17.15
N TYR A 493 -0.35 -9.33 -18.39
CA TYR A 493 -1.25 -8.26 -18.81
C TYR A 493 -2.67 -8.80 -18.84
N TYR A 494 -3.52 -8.33 -17.94
CA TYR A 494 -4.94 -8.67 -17.91
C TYR A 494 -5.70 -7.74 -18.84
N THR A 495 -6.50 -8.31 -19.75
CA THR A 495 -7.17 -7.54 -20.80
C THR A 495 -8.68 -7.73 -20.77
N LYS A 496 -9.40 -6.67 -21.12
CA LYS A 496 -10.83 -6.70 -21.44
C LYS A 496 -10.98 -6.28 -22.91
N GLY A 497 -11.22 -7.24 -23.80
CA GLY A 497 -11.06 -7.03 -25.23
C GLY A 497 -9.62 -6.58 -25.55
N GLU A 498 -9.45 -5.45 -26.22
CA GLU A 498 -8.13 -4.91 -26.56
C GLU A 498 -7.47 -4.08 -25.45
N THR A 499 -8.22 -3.72 -24.41
CA THR A 499 -7.74 -2.82 -23.35
C THR A 499 -7.03 -3.59 -22.26
N VAL A 500 -5.78 -3.22 -21.94
CA VAL A 500 -5.10 -3.69 -20.74
C VAL A 500 -5.68 -2.98 -19.52
N VAL A 501 -6.28 -3.73 -18.60
CA VAL A 501 -6.98 -3.21 -17.41
C VAL A 501 -6.16 -3.39 -16.13
N ALA A 502 -5.19 -4.30 -16.13
CA ALA A 502 -4.25 -4.47 -15.04
C ALA A 502 -2.97 -5.18 -15.50
N VAL A 503 -1.88 -5.02 -14.73
CA VAL A 503 -0.61 -5.69 -15.00
C VAL A 503 -0.02 -6.23 -13.70
N ALA A 504 0.34 -7.51 -13.68
CA ALA A 504 1.16 -8.14 -12.64
C ALA A 504 2.57 -8.43 -13.18
N THR A 505 3.59 -8.24 -12.35
CA THR A 505 4.97 -8.62 -12.67
C THR A 505 5.63 -9.29 -11.50
N MET A 506 6.56 -10.19 -11.82
CA MET A 506 7.47 -10.80 -10.85
C MET A 506 8.85 -10.87 -11.48
N GLN A 507 9.85 -10.28 -10.83
CA GLN A 507 11.25 -10.21 -11.31
C GLN A 507 11.42 -9.52 -12.69
N MET A 508 10.51 -8.62 -13.04
CA MET A 508 10.50 -7.87 -14.30
C MET A 508 10.45 -6.36 -14.08
N ASP A 509 11.00 -5.87 -12.97
CA ASP A 509 11.07 -4.42 -12.71
C ASP A 509 11.90 -3.72 -13.81
N PRO A 510 11.49 -2.54 -14.31
CA PRO A 510 10.40 -1.69 -13.84
C PRO A 510 9.09 -1.80 -14.65
N VAL A 511 8.82 -2.93 -15.31
CA VAL A 511 7.69 -3.07 -16.26
C VAL A 511 6.34 -2.66 -15.65
N MET A 512 6.06 -3.01 -14.39
CA MET A 512 4.80 -2.62 -13.72
C MET A 512 4.63 -1.11 -13.64
N VAL A 513 5.68 -0.36 -13.25
CA VAL A 513 5.54 1.10 -13.11
C VAL A 513 5.52 1.80 -14.45
N GLN A 514 6.20 1.26 -15.47
CA GLN A 514 6.06 1.73 -16.84
C GLN A 514 4.62 1.56 -17.32
N ALA A 515 4.03 0.36 -17.13
CA ALA A 515 2.65 0.10 -17.48
C ALA A 515 1.69 1.04 -16.74
N SER A 516 1.90 1.25 -15.43
CA SER A 516 1.10 2.18 -14.63
C SER A 516 1.10 3.61 -15.20
N GLU A 517 2.27 4.13 -15.60
CA GLU A 517 2.37 5.47 -16.18
C GLU A 517 1.78 5.54 -17.60
N LEU A 518 1.91 4.48 -18.42
CA LEU A 518 1.28 4.38 -19.75
C LEU A 518 -0.26 4.29 -19.66
N MET A 519 -0.78 3.46 -18.75
CA MET A 519 -2.22 3.30 -18.49
C MET A 519 -2.85 4.63 -18.05
N ARG A 520 -2.17 5.37 -17.18
CA ARG A 520 -2.61 6.69 -16.71
C ARG A 520 -2.71 7.74 -17.83
N ARG A 521 -2.08 7.51 -18.97
CA ARG A 521 -1.98 8.48 -20.08
C ARG A 521 -2.61 7.97 -21.37
N GLY A 522 -3.33 6.84 -21.31
CA GLY A 522 -3.96 6.27 -22.49
C GLY A 522 -2.96 5.85 -23.57
N LYS A 523 -1.74 5.46 -23.16
CA LYS A 523 -0.66 5.00 -24.06
C LYS A 523 -0.25 3.54 -23.82
N MET A 524 -1.00 2.83 -22.99
CA MET A 524 -0.76 1.40 -22.82
C MET A 524 -1.09 0.68 -24.14
N PRO A 525 -0.18 -0.14 -24.70
CA PRO A 525 -0.46 -0.88 -25.91
C PRO A 525 -1.68 -1.78 -25.77
N THR A 526 -2.37 -1.97 -26.88
CA THR A 526 -3.46 -2.92 -27.00
C THR A 526 -2.99 -4.35 -26.81
N LYS A 527 -3.91 -5.24 -26.48
CA LYS A 527 -3.67 -6.69 -26.44
C LYS A 527 -2.98 -7.20 -27.71
N SER A 528 -3.50 -6.84 -28.88
CA SER A 528 -2.96 -7.28 -30.17
C SER A 528 -1.53 -6.81 -30.42
N GLU A 529 -1.17 -5.60 -29.97
CA GLU A 529 0.21 -5.09 -30.04
C GLU A 529 1.14 -5.84 -29.08
N LEU A 530 0.68 -6.13 -27.86
CA LEU A 530 1.43 -6.93 -26.91
C LEU A 530 1.67 -8.35 -27.44
N GLN A 531 0.70 -8.97 -28.11
CA GLN A 531 0.89 -10.29 -28.73
C GLN A 531 1.90 -10.28 -29.90
N LYS A 532 2.18 -9.11 -30.48
CA LYS A 532 3.24 -8.88 -31.48
C LYS A 532 4.57 -8.44 -30.87
N ASP A 533 4.75 -8.67 -29.58
CA ASP A 533 6.00 -8.40 -28.87
C ASP A 533 6.47 -6.95 -28.81
N VAL A 534 5.52 -6.00 -28.78
CA VAL A 534 5.82 -4.63 -28.35
C VAL A 534 6.42 -4.63 -26.95
N ASP A 535 7.63 -4.07 -26.83
CA ASP A 535 8.29 -3.80 -25.55
C ASP A 535 7.84 -2.44 -25.00
N ILE A 536 7.05 -2.46 -23.93
CA ILE A 536 6.51 -1.24 -23.32
C ILE A 536 7.59 -0.35 -22.71
N LEU A 537 8.78 -0.89 -22.42
CA LEU A 537 9.91 -0.12 -21.89
C LEU A 537 10.53 0.81 -22.95
N GLN A 538 10.29 0.55 -24.23
CA GLN A 538 10.73 1.44 -25.33
C GLN A 538 9.73 2.57 -25.61
N ILE A 539 8.55 2.54 -24.99
CA ILE A 539 7.52 3.54 -25.22
C ILE A 539 7.79 4.75 -24.34
N SER A 540 7.98 5.92 -24.98
CA SER A 540 8.07 7.19 -24.25
C SER A 540 6.77 7.48 -23.51
N VAL A 541 6.88 7.90 -22.24
CA VAL A 541 5.73 8.31 -21.44
C VAL A 541 5.45 9.80 -21.68
N PRO A 542 4.30 10.19 -22.26
CA PRO A 542 3.97 11.60 -22.51
C PRO A 542 3.76 12.39 -21.21
N ALA A 543 3.68 13.73 -21.32
CA ALA A 543 3.41 14.60 -20.18
C ALA A 543 1.93 14.64 -19.75
N GLU A 544 0.99 14.41 -20.67
CA GLU A 544 -0.44 14.57 -20.42
C GLU A 544 -1.07 13.31 -19.80
N ILE A 545 -1.90 13.50 -18.78
CA ILE A 545 -2.70 12.46 -18.11
C ILE A 545 -4.11 12.47 -18.70
N THR A 546 -4.69 11.28 -18.96
CA THR A 546 -5.98 11.13 -19.66
C THR A 546 -7.06 10.39 -18.87
N ILE A 547 -6.75 9.94 -17.65
CA ILE A 547 -7.67 9.20 -16.77
C ILE A 547 -8.17 10.05 -15.60
#